data_AF-Q8ISR0-F1
#
_entry.id   AF-Q8ISR0-F1
#
_cell.length_a   1.000
_cell.length_b   1.000
_cell.length_c   1.000
_cell.angle_alpha   90.00
_cell.angle_beta   90.00
_cell.angle_gamma   90.00
#
_symmetry.space_group_name_H-M   'P 1'
#
loop_
_entity.id
_entity.type
_entity.pdbx_description
1 polymer ?
#
loop_
_entity_poly.entity_id
_entity_poly.type
_entity_poly.pdbx_seq_one_letter_code
_entity_poly.pdbx_strand_id
1 'polypeptide(L)' 'QELFKRISEQFTAMFRRKAFLHWYTGEGMDEMEFTEAESNMNDLVSEYQQYQEATA' A
#
# COMPACT_ATOMS: atom_id res chain seq x y z
N GLN A 1 5.94 0.82 13.49
CA GLN A 1 5.43 0.79 12.10
C GLN A 1 4.08 0.06 11.93
N GLU A 2 3.44 -0.40 13.01
CA GLU A 2 2.20 -1.19 12.91
C GLU A 2 1.05 -0.47 12.21
N LEU A 3 1.01 0.87 12.28
CA LEU A 3 0.01 1.68 11.59
C LEU A 3 0.02 1.44 10.07
N PHE A 4 1.20 1.52 9.44
CA PHE A 4 1.33 1.33 7.99
C PHE A 4 1.09 -0.11 7.59
N LYS A 5 1.57 -1.08 8.40
CA LYS A 5 1.29 -2.51 8.17
C LYS A 5 -0.22 -2.79 8.17
N ARG A 6 -0.96 -2.26 9.15
CA ARG A 6 -2.42 -2.41 9.24
C ARG A 6 -3.15 -1.81 8.04
N ILE A 7 -2.74 -0.62 7.60
CA ILE A 7 -3.33 0.04 6.41
C ILE A 7 -3.04 -0.78 5.15
N SER A 8 -1.81 -1.26 4.99
CA SER A 8 -1.40 -2.14 3.89
C SER A 8 -2.30 -3.37 3.80
N GLU A 9 -2.45 -4.11 4.91
CA GLU A 9 -3.25 -5.34 4.94
C GLU A 9 -4.72 -5.10 4.55
N GLN A 10 -5.31 -4.01 5.06
CA GLN A 10 -6.68 -3.64 4.71
C GLN A 10 -6.81 -3.25 3.24
N PHE A 11 -5.86 -2.44 2.74
CA PHE A 11 -5.79 -2.05 1.34
C PHE A 11 -5.68 -3.29 0.43
N THR A 12 -4.70 -4.15 0.66
CA THR A 12 -4.48 -5.38 -0.11
C THR A 12 -5.74 -6.25 -0.13
N ALA A 13 -6.44 -6.40 1.01
CA ALA A 13 -7.66 -7.20 1.09
C ALA A 13 -8.83 -6.62 0.27
N MET A 14 -8.92 -5.30 0.17
CA MET A 14 -9.93 -4.60 -0.63
C MET A 14 -9.57 -4.61 -2.12
N PHE A 15 -8.31 -4.29 -2.44
CA PHE A 15 -7.81 -4.21 -3.80
C PHE A 15 -7.85 -5.56 -4.51
N ARG A 16 -7.49 -6.66 -3.82
CA ARG A 16 -7.63 -8.03 -4.36
C ARG A 16 -9.06 -8.40 -4.77
N ARG A 17 -10.06 -7.80 -4.10
CA ARG A 17 -11.48 -7.99 -4.44
C ARG A 17 -12.01 -6.95 -5.42
N LYS A 18 -11.14 -6.04 -5.90
CA LYS A 18 -11.50 -4.86 -6.70
C LYS A 18 -12.64 -4.05 -6.07
N ALA A 19 -12.71 -4.05 -4.74
CA ALA A 19 -13.78 -3.39 -4.01
C ALA A 19 -13.69 -1.88 -4.20
N PHE A 20 -14.79 -1.25 -4.65
CA PHE A 20 -14.90 0.19 -4.92
C PHE A 20 -13.91 0.77 -5.95
N LEU A 21 -13.16 -0.06 -6.67
CA LEU A 21 -12.14 0.37 -7.63
C LEU A 21 -12.72 1.25 -8.75
N HIS A 22 -13.94 0.94 -9.21
CA HIS A 22 -14.63 1.67 -10.28
C HIS A 22 -14.86 3.16 -9.99
N TRP A 23 -14.92 3.57 -8.71
CA TRP A 23 -15.05 4.98 -8.35
C TRP A 23 -13.81 5.79 -8.70
N TYR A 24 -12.64 5.15 -8.68
CA TYR A 24 -11.37 5.80 -8.99
C TYR A 24 -11.05 5.70 -10.47
N THR A 25 -11.25 4.52 -11.06
CA THR A 25 -11.00 4.34 -12.49
C THR A 25 -12.02 5.06 -13.37
N GLY A 26 -13.24 5.27 -12.88
CA GLY A 26 -14.26 6.10 -13.54
C GLY A 26 -13.89 7.58 -13.62
N GLU A 27 -13.04 8.07 -12.70
CA GLU A 27 -12.52 9.44 -12.69
C GLU A 27 -11.20 9.57 -13.48
N GLY A 28 -10.74 8.49 -14.14
CA GLY A 28 -9.57 8.49 -15.02
C GLY A 28 -8.28 7.95 -14.42
N MET A 29 -8.32 7.42 -13.19
CA MET A 29 -7.17 6.75 -12.56
C MET A 29 -6.91 5.36 -13.20
N ASP A 30 -5.65 4.95 -13.36
CA ASP A 30 -5.30 3.61 -13.84
C ASP A 30 -5.23 2.61 -12.65
N GLU A 31 -5.64 1.36 -12.88
CA GLU A 31 -5.52 0.30 -11.87
C GLU A 31 -4.04 0.04 -11.50
N MET A 32 -3.10 0.27 -12.42
CA MET A 32 -1.66 0.15 -12.15
C MET A 32 -1.17 1.17 -11.12
N GLU A 33 -1.76 2.37 -11.05
CA GLU A 33 -1.37 3.40 -10.08
C GLU A 33 -1.61 2.95 -8.63
N PHE A 34 -2.61 2.08 -8.40
CA PHE A 34 -2.83 1.45 -7.09
C PHE A 34 -1.70 0.49 -6.71
N THR A 35 -1.21 -0.27 -7.68
CA THR A 35 -0.13 -1.24 -7.47
C THR A 35 1.19 -0.51 -7.20
N GLU A 36 1.46 0.58 -7.91
CA GLU A 36 2.62 1.44 -7.67
C GLU A 36 2.58 2.08 -6.29
N ALA A 37 1.42 2.60 -5.87
CA ALA A 37 1.25 3.18 -4.54
C ALA A 37 1.41 2.14 -3.42
N GLU A 38 0.91 0.91 -3.61
CA GLU A 38 1.11 -0.20 -2.67
C GLU A 38 2.60 -0.54 -2.52
N SER A 39 3.34 -0.62 -3.64
CA SER A 39 4.78 -0.87 -3.63
C SER A 39 5.54 0.22 -2.87
N ASN A 40 5.29 1.49 -3.18
CA ASN A 40 5.95 2.62 -2.54
C ASN A 40 5.75 2.62 -1.01
N MET A 41 4.55 2.26 -0.56
CA MET A 41 4.25 2.18 0.88
C MET A 41 4.97 0.99 1.54
N ASN A 42 5.04 -0.17 0.86
CA ASN A 42 5.79 -1.32 1.36
C ASN A 42 7.29 -1.03 1.45
N ASP A 43 7.85 -0.34 0.47
CA ASP A 43 9.26 0.10 0.47
C ASP A 43 9.54 1.02 1.66
N LEU A 44 8.68 2.01 1.90
CA LEU A 44 8.79 2.91 3.06
C LEU A 44 8.77 2.14 4.40
N VAL A 45 7.89 1.16 4.55
CA VAL A 45 7.85 0.31 5.75
C VAL A 45 9.14 -0.48 5.91
N SER A 46 9.66 -1.04 4.81
CA SER A 46 10.92 -1.78 4.78
C SER A 46 12.11 -0.89 5.19
N GLU A 47 12.19 0.33 4.66
CA GLU A 47 13.25 1.29 5.02
C GLU A 47 13.25 1.59 6.51
N TYR A 48 12.08 1.90 7.09
CA TYR A 48 11.99 2.13 8.53
C TYR A 48 12.41 0.89 9.34
N GLN A 49 12.09 -0.32 8.88
CA GLN A 49 12.42 -1.57 9.57
C GLN A 49 13.94 -1.77 9.56
N GLN A 50 14.57 -1.54 8.41
CA GLN A 50 16.01 -1.61 8.25
C GLN A 50 16.73 -0.62 9.17
N TYR A 51 16.26 0.63 9.26
CA TYR A 51 16.85 1.62 10.18
C TYR A 51 16.71 1.22 11.64
N GLN A 52 15.56 0.66 12.05
CA GLN A 52 15.37 0.19 13.42
C GLN A 52 16.34 -0.95 13.77
N GLU A 53 16.50 -1.92 12.89
CA GLU A 53 17.41 -3.06 13.06
C GLU A 53 18.88 -2.64 13.06
N ALA A 54 19.26 -1.65 12.24
CA ALA A 54 20.64 -1.13 12.20
C ALA A 54 21.01 -0.32 13.45
N THR A 55 20.02 0.20 14.19
CA THR A 55 20.22 0.96 15.44
C THR A 55 20.10 0.12 16.72
N ALA A 56 19.68 -1.14 16.60
CA ALA A 56 19.54 -2.08 17.72
C ALA A 56 20.83 -2.89 17.95
#